data_AF-A0A1V5CYC9-F1
#
_entry.id   AF-A0A1V5CYC9-F1
#
_cell.length_a   1.000
_cell.length_b   1.000
_cell.length_c   1.000
_cell.angle_alpha   90.00
_cell.angle_beta   90.00
_cell.angle_gamma   90.00
#
_symmetry.space_group_name_H-M   'P 1'
#
loop_
_entity.id
_entity.type
_entity.pdbx_description
1 polymer ?
#
loop_
_entity_poly.entity_id
_entity_poly.type
_entity_poly.pdbx_seq_one_letter_code
_entity_poly.pdbx_strand_id
1 'polypeptide(L)' 'MALCAKGTTEDTNRMIRQRLADAGYHHMTFHCFGFGPASLERVIADGYIDGGVIELSSDWLDRITGNYSFPP' A
#
# COMPACT_ATOMS: atom_id res chain seq x y z
N MET A 1 9.15 2.11 -5.92
CA MET A 1 8.57 2.20 -4.55
C MET A 1 7.12 1.74 -4.58
N ALA A 2 6.58 1.26 -3.46
CA ALA A 2 5.18 0.86 -3.37
C ALA A 2 4.41 1.70 -2.34
N LEU A 3 3.17 2.04 -2.66
CA LEU A 3 2.19 2.56 -1.72
C LEU A 3 1.03 1.59 -1.57
N CYS A 4 0.66 1.30 -0.34
CA CYS A 4 -0.61 0.67 -0.02
C CYS A 4 -1.47 1.70 0.71
N ALA A 5 -2.70 1.94 0.25
CA ALA A 5 -3.62 2.88 0.91
C ALA A 5 -5.07 2.38 0.89
N LYS A 6 -5.89 2.82 1.85
CA LYS A 6 -7.35 2.65 1.80
C LYS A 6 -7.99 3.88 1.13
N GLY A 7 -9.21 3.73 0.62
CA GLY A 7 -9.99 4.86 0.09
C GLY A 7 -10.17 6.01 1.10
N THR A 8 -10.26 5.70 2.40
CA THR A 8 -10.32 6.70 3.49
C THR A 8 -9.04 7.53 3.66
N THR A 9 -7.94 7.10 3.03
CA THR A 9 -6.63 7.77 3.08
C THR A 9 -6.23 8.39 1.74
N GLU A 10 -7.17 8.51 0.79
CA GLU A 10 -6.84 8.85 -0.61
C GLU A 10 -6.22 10.24 -0.78
N ASP A 11 -6.65 11.24 0.00
CA ASP A 11 -6.04 12.58 -0.06
C ASP A 11 -4.56 12.55 0.36
N THR A 12 -4.24 11.81 1.41
CA THR A 12 -2.86 11.58 1.87
C THR A 12 -2.07 10.78 0.83
N ASN A 13 -2.68 9.72 0.27
CA ASN A 13 -2.10 8.90 -0.78
C ASN A 13 -1.74 9.73 -2.03
N ARG A 14 -2.65 10.62 -2.48
CA ARG A 14 -2.40 11.54 -3.60
C ARG A 14 -1.21 12.45 -3.34
N MET A 15 -1.12 13.06 -2.16
CA MET A 15 0.01 13.93 -1.81
C MET A 15 1.34 13.17 -1.82
N ILE A 16 1.39 11.96 -1.27
CA ILE A 16 2.64 11.18 -1.23
C ILE A 16 3.04 10.73 -2.63
N ARG A 17 2.09 10.29 -3.47
CA ARG A 17 2.34 9.95 -4.88
C ARG A 17 2.94 11.13 -5.64
N GLN A 18 2.42 12.34 -5.43
CA GLN A 18 2.98 13.54 -6.03
C GLN A 18 4.41 13.80 -5.55
N ARG A 19 4.67 13.77 -4.23
CA ARG A 19 6.02 13.96 -3.68
C ARG A 19 7.04 12.95 -4.20
N LEU A 20 6.62 11.69 -4.38
CA LEU A 20 7.47 10.66 -4.95
C LEU A 20 7.77 10.91 -6.42
N ALA A 21 6.76 11.31 -7.19
CA ALA A 21 6.95 11.70 -8.59
C ALA A 21 7.88 12.92 -8.71
N ASP A 22 7.69 13.94 -7.88
CA ASP A 22 8.54 15.15 -7.85
C ASP A 22 10.00 14.83 -7.49
N ALA A 23 10.22 13.79 -6.67
CA ALA A 23 11.54 13.28 -6.33
C ALA A 23 12.13 12.31 -7.37
N GLY A 24 11.43 12.07 -8.49
CA GLY A 24 11.89 11.21 -9.59
C GLY A 24 11.65 9.71 -9.37
N TYR A 25 10.85 9.33 -8.37
CA TYR A 25 10.51 7.92 -8.13
C TYR A 25 9.29 7.48 -8.92
N HIS A 26 9.40 6.29 -9.53
CA HIS A 26 8.25 5.54 -10.01
C HIS A 26 7.59 4.78 -8.85
N HIS A 27 6.28 4.96 -8.70
CA HIS A 27 5.50 4.36 -7.64
C HIS A 27 4.40 3.46 -8.18
N MET A 28 4.15 2.35 -7.48
CA MET A 28 3.00 1.48 -7.68
C MET A 28 2.04 1.64 -6.51
N THR A 29 0.74 1.75 -6.79
CA THR A 29 -0.29 1.91 -5.75
C THR A 29 -1.13 0.64 -5.64
N PHE A 30 -1.32 0.19 -4.41
CA PHE A 30 -2.13 -0.96 -4.05
C PHE A 30 -3.22 -0.51 -3.09
N HIS A 31 -4.39 -1.14 -3.18
CA HIS A 31 -5.48 -0.87 -2.25
C HIS A 31 -5.31 -1.76 -1.01
N CYS A 32 -5.29 -1.22 0.21
CA CYS A 32 -5.12 -2.02 1.45
C CYS A 32 -6.42 -2.70 1.90
N PHE A 33 -7.07 -3.43 0.99
CA PHE A 33 -8.22 -4.29 1.27
C PHE A 33 -8.37 -5.28 0.13
N GLY A 34 -8.99 -6.44 0.39
CA GLY A 34 -9.13 -7.49 -0.62
C GLY A 34 -7.76 -7.94 -1.10
N PHE A 35 -7.56 -8.19 -2.39
CA PHE A 35 -6.30 -8.77 -2.91
C PHE A 35 -5.08 -7.82 -2.94
N GLY A 36 -5.21 -6.55 -2.57
CA GLY A 36 -4.13 -5.58 -2.73
C GLY A 36 -2.89 -5.87 -1.87
N PRO A 37 -2.99 -6.19 -0.56
CA PRO A 37 -1.83 -6.57 0.23
C PRO A 37 -1.11 -7.82 -0.29
N ALA A 38 -1.83 -8.88 -0.70
CA ALA A 38 -1.18 -10.05 -1.30
C ALA A 38 -0.50 -9.73 -2.64
N SER A 39 -1.09 -8.83 -3.45
CA SER A 39 -0.48 -8.37 -4.70
C SER A 39 0.81 -7.59 -4.42
N LEU A 40 0.80 -6.74 -3.39
CA LEU A 40 1.99 -6.01 -2.95
C LEU A 40 3.10 -6.97 -2.52
N GLU A 41 2.80 -7.93 -1.65
CA GLU A 41 3.76 -8.94 -1.20
C GLU A 41 4.37 -9.70 -2.37
N ARG A 42 3.54 -10.07 -3.35
CA ARG A 42 4.01 -10.77 -4.55
C ARG A 42 4.96 -9.92 -5.38
N VAL A 43 4.61 -8.67 -5.65
CA VAL A 43 5.42 -7.75 -6.46
C VAL A 43 6.75 -7.41 -5.78
N ILE A 44 6.78 -7.36 -4.44
CA ILE A 44 8.03 -7.26 -3.66
C ILE A 44 8.86 -8.53 -3.86
N ALA A 45 8.28 -9.72 -3.67
CA ALA A 45 8.98 -10.99 -3.79
C ALA A 45 9.54 -11.23 -5.21
N ASP A 46 8.83 -10.76 -6.24
CA ASP A 46 9.25 -10.84 -7.64
C ASP A 46 10.31 -9.77 -8.01
N GLY A 47 10.70 -8.89 -7.09
CA GLY A 47 11.79 -7.94 -7.27
C GLY A 47 11.45 -6.68 -8.08
N TYR A 48 10.17 -6.37 -8.28
CA TYR A 48 9.75 -5.15 -8.99
C TYR A 48 9.86 -3.87 -8.14
N ILE A 49 10.10 -4.00 -6.84
CA ILE A 49 10.23 -2.87 -5.91
C ILE A 49 11.69 -2.77 -5.45
N ASP A 50 12.45 -1.87 -6.08
CA ASP A 50 13.84 -1.57 -5.68
C ASP A 50 13.96 -0.59 -4.49
N GLY A 51 12.84 -0.03 -4.03
CA GLY A 51 12.79 1.00 -2.98
C GLY A 51 12.00 0.57 -1.74
N GLY A 52 11.49 1.54 -1.00
CA GLY A 52 10.64 1.29 0.19
C GLY A 52 9.16 1.05 -0.12
N VAL A 53 8.47 0.56 0.90
CA VAL A 53 7.00 0.43 0.97
C VAL A 53 6.47 1.48 1.94
N ILE A 54 5.46 2.24 1.53
CA ILE A 54 4.70 3.15 2.39
C ILE A 54 3.30 2.56 2.53
N GLU A 55 2.98 2.11 3.74
CA GLU A 55 1.69 1.51 4.05
C GLU A 55 0.84 2.49 4.88
N LEU A 56 -0.29 2.90 4.30
CA LEU A 56 -1.34 3.70 4.93
C LEU A 56 -2.55 2.79 5.19
N SER A 57 -2.32 1.70 5.92
CA SER A 57 -3.35 0.69 6.24
C SER A 57 -3.80 0.80 7.70
N SER A 58 -4.97 0.21 7.96
CA SER A 58 -5.42 -0.15 9.29
C SER A 58 -5.32 -1.66 9.52
N ASP A 59 -4.74 -2.43 8.60
CA ASP A 59 -4.93 -3.88 8.55
C ASP A 59 -4.33 -4.58 9.78
N TRP A 60 -3.24 -4.04 10.32
CA TRP A 60 -2.68 -4.48 11.61
C TRP A 60 -3.62 -4.16 12.79
N LEU A 61 -4.26 -3.00 12.79
CA LEU A 61 -5.24 -2.63 13.81
C LEU A 61 -6.52 -3.48 13.68
N ASP A 62 -6.94 -3.76 12.46
CA ASP A 62 -8.09 -4.63 12.16
C ASP A 62 -7.80 -6.03 12.71
N ARG A 63 -6.61 -6.58 12.44
CA ARG A 63 -6.18 -7.89 12.97
C ARG A 63 -6.18 -7.94 14.51
N ILE A 64 -5.64 -6.93 15.19
CA ILE A 64 -5.60 -6.89 16.66
C ILE A 64 -7.01 -6.78 17.25
N THR A 65 -7.93 -6.09 16.55
CA THR A 65 -9.31 -5.90 17.00
C THR A 65 -10.26 -7.05 16.62
N GLY A 66 -9.74 -8.12 16.00
CA GLY A 66 -10.53 -9.28 15.58
C GLY A 66 -11.30 -9.07 14.28
N ASN A 67 -11.02 -7.98 13.56
CA ASN A 67 -11.56 -7.69 12.25
C ASN A 67 -10.63 -8.21 11.15
N TYR A 68 -11.20 -8.54 9.99
CA TYR A 68 -10.45 -9.01 8.82
C TYR A 68 -10.70 -8.07 7.64
N SER A 69 -9.61 -7.53 7.11
CA SER A 69 -9.62 -6.67 5.90
C SER A 69 -9.34 -7.46 4.61
N PHE A 70 -9.20 -8.78 4.73
CA PHE A 70 -8.98 -9.73 3.66
C PHE A 70 -10.12 -10.76 3.70
N PRO A 71 -10.60 -11.33 2.57
CA PRO A 71 -11.27 -12.62 2.65
C PRO A 71 -10.28 -13.65 3.23
N PRO A 72 -10.74 -14.64 4.02
CA PRO A 72 -9.85 -15.64 4.62
C PRO A 72 -9.06 -16.43 3.57
#